data_AF-A0A4V2XB54-F1
#
_entry.id   AF-A0A4V2XB54-F1
#
_cell.length_a   1.000
_cell.length_b   1.000
_cell.length_c   1.000
_cell.angle_alpha   90.00
_cell.angle_beta   90.00
_cell.angle_gamma   90.00
#
_symmetry.space_group_name_H-M   'P 1'
#
loop_
_entity.id
_entity.type
_entity.pdbx_description
1 polymer ?
#
loop_
_entity_poly.entity_id
_entity_poly.type
_entity_poly.pdbx_seq_one_letter_code
_entity_poly.pdbx_strand_id
1 'polypeptide(L)'
;MTTDPDRVATARALLKHLDVTAADLTDSNQPAVPTVAEYLPTVVAAASPATRRTYGSSWRRMAAAYGDRRIDAVRASDIEALMRQAAAGARPRRNSRHGRHAGEHLIAAARAFYNRAIADGYLTIVDSPA
;
A
#
# COMPACT_ATOMS: atom_id res chain seq x y z
N MET A 1 18.27 25.37 -6.08
CA MET A 1 17.03 25.50 -6.88
C MET A 1 16.46 26.88 -6.56
N THR A 2 16.60 27.85 -7.44
CA THR A 2 16.22 29.25 -7.16
C THR A 2 14.73 29.41 -7.42
N THR A 3 13.97 29.81 -6.40
CA THR A 3 12.52 29.97 -6.53
C THR A 3 12.20 31.18 -7.40
N ASP A 4 11.48 30.96 -8.49
CA ASP A 4 11.01 32.00 -9.39
C ASP A 4 10.00 32.93 -8.65
N PRO A 5 10.28 34.25 -8.54
CA PRO A 5 9.45 35.18 -7.78
C PRO A 5 8.02 35.30 -8.34
N ASP A 6 7.83 35.15 -9.65
CA ASP A 6 6.50 35.23 -10.27
C ASP A 6 5.64 34.03 -9.85
N ARG A 7 6.24 32.84 -9.80
CA ARG A 7 5.56 31.63 -9.30
C ARG A 7 5.16 31.75 -7.84
N VAL A 8 6.00 32.36 -7.01
CA VAL A 8 5.69 32.60 -5.59
C VAL A 8 4.53 33.59 -5.45
N ALA A 9 4.50 34.66 -6.26
CA ALA A 9 3.39 35.60 -6.27
C ALA A 9 2.07 34.94 -6.69
N THR A 10 2.09 34.11 -7.74
CA THR A 10 0.90 33.34 -8.17
C THR A 10 0.42 32.40 -7.07
N ALA A 11 1.33 31.64 -6.44
CA ALA A 11 0.97 30.72 -5.35
C ALA A 11 0.33 31.46 -4.16
N ARG A 12 0.86 32.63 -3.76
CA ARG A 12 0.28 33.45 -2.69
C ARG A 12 -1.10 34.00 -3.04
N ALA A 13 -1.30 34.43 -4.30
CA ALA A 13 -2.60 34.91 -4.76
C ALA A 13 -3.66 33.79 -4.74
N LEU A 14 -3.29 32.57 -5.14
CA LEU A 14 -4.15 31.39 -5.08
C LEU A 14 -4.51 31.01 -3.64
N LEU A 15 -3.54 30.94 -2.74
CA LEU A 15 -3.78 30.68 -1.31
C LEU A 15 -4.77 31.69 -0.71
N LYS A 16 -4.58 32.98 -0.99
CA LYS A 16 -5.49 34.05 -0.55
C LYS A 16 -6.90 33.90 -1.15
N HIS A 17 -7.01 33.49 -2.42
CA HIS A 17 -8.31 33.30 -3.07
C HIS A 17 -9.10 32.12 -2.48
N LEU A 18 -8.40 31.07 -2.09
CA LEU A 18 -8.95 29.86 -1.47
C LEU A 18 -9.18 30.00 0.04
N ASP A 19 -8.79 31.13 0.64
CA ASP A 19 -8.82 31.40 2.08
C ASP A 19 -8.10 30.34 2.93
N VAL A 20 -6.98 29.83 2.41
CA VAL A 20 -6.11 28.87 3.09
C VAL A 20 -4.69 29.41 3.19
N THR A 21 -3.98 29.07 4.25
CA THR A 21 -2.58 29.41 4.48
C THR A 21 -1.66 28.31 3.95
N ALA A 22 -0.37 28.63 3.80
CA ALA A 22 0.63 27.61 3.50
C ALA A 22 0.74 26.56 4.62
N ALA A 23 0.43 26.95 5.87
CA ALA A 23 0.39 26.02 6.99
C ALA A 23 -0.76 25.02 6.83
N ASP A 24 -1.94 25.45 6.37
CA ASP A 24 -3.10 24.56 6.14
C ASP A 24 -2.84 23.52 5.02
N LEU A 25 -1.93 23.81 4.09
CA LEU A 25 -1.47 22.81 3.11
C LEU A 25 -0.53 21.76 3.70
N THR A 26 0.15 22.09 4.79
CA THR A 26 1.08 21.19 5.49
C THR A 26 0.46 20.56 6.73
N ASP A 27 -0.60 21.15 7.26
CA ASP A 27 -1.45 20.62 8.31
C ASP A 27 -2.37 19.58 7.68
N SER A 28 -1.73 18.54 7.16
CA SER A 28 -2.39 17.35 6.71
C SER A 28 -2.94 16.69 7.97
N ASN A 29 -4.22 16.93 8.25
CA ASN A 29 -5.05 16.06 9.08
C ASN A 29 -5.18 14.63 8.48
N GLN A 30 -4.24 14.27 7.61
CA GLN A 30 -4.07 12.98 7.01
C GLN A 30 -3.49 12.09 8.11
N PRO A 31 -4.22 11.04 8.51
CA PRO A 31 -3.79 10.18 9.58
C PRO A 31 -2.39 9.66 9.28
N ALA A 32 -1.53 9.64 10.31
CA ALA A 32 -0.18 9.11 10.18
C ALA A 32 -0.25 7.73 9.51
N VAL A 33 0.39 7.61 8.34
CA VAL A 33 0.29 6.40 7.52
C VAL A 33 0.84 5.22 8.33
N PRO A 34 0.02 4.19 8.61
CA PRO A 34 0.41 3.08 9.46
C PRO A 34 1.44 2.19 8.77
N THR A 35 2.10 1.37 9.58
CA THR A 35 2.88 0.24 9.08
C THR A 35 2.00 -0.89 8.56
N VAL A 36 2.58 -1.80 7.78
CA VAL A 36 1.88 -2.99 7.29
C VAL A 36 1.33 -3.81 8.45
N ALA A 37 2.09 -3.98 9.53
CA ALA A 37 1.68 -4.74 10.70
C ALA A 37 0.53 -4.07 11.46
N GLU A 38 0.56 -2.74 11.61
CA GLU A 38 -0.49 -1.98 12.29
C GLU A 38 -1.80 -1.98 11.50
N TYR A 39 -1.74 -1.91 10.17
CA TYR A 39 -2.92 -1.80 9.33
C TYR A 39 -3.57 -3.15 8.97
N LEU A 40 -2.78 -4.22 8.89
CA LEU A 40 -3.28 -5.54 8.50
C LEU A 40 -4.49 -6.05 9.32
N PRO A 41 -4.57 -5.86 10.66
CA PRO A 41 -5.76 -6.22 11.42
C PRO A 41 -7.05 -5.58 10.88
N THR A 42 -7.02 -4.31 10.47
CA THR A 42 -8.16 -3.60 9.86
C THR A 42 -8.57 -4.23 8.54
N VAL A 43 -7.59 -4.55 7.68
CA VAL A 43 -7.84 -5.24 6.40
C VAL A 43 -8.47 -6.61 6.62
N VAL A 44 -7.96 -7.37 7.59
CA VAL A 44 -8.48 -8.71 7.94
C VAL A 44 -9.89 -8.61 8.50
N ALA A 45 -10.17 -7.67 9.41
CA ALA A 45 -11.48 -7.49 10.04
C ALA A 45 -12.57 -7.20 8.99
N ALA A 46 -12.23 -6.45 7.95
CA ALA A 46 -13.18 -6.07 6.93
C ALA A 46 -13.23 -7.00 5.70
N ALA A 47 -12.44 -8.07 5.70
CA ALA A 47 -12.45 -9.07 4.66
C ALA A 47 -13.50 -10.17 4.93
N SER A 48 -14.17 -10.64 3.88
CA SER A 48 -15.11 -11.76 4.00
C SER A 48 -14.40 -13.02 4.53
N PRO A 49 -15.11 -13.97 5.17
CA PRO A 49 -14.51 -15.25 5.59
C PRO A 49 -13.81 -16.00 4.44
N ALA A 50 -14.37 -15.94 3.22
CA ALA A 50 -13.77 -16.55 2.05
C ALA A 50 -12.45 -15.85 1.67
N THR A 51 -12.43 -14.52 1.63
CA THR A 51 -11.24 -13.71 1.36
C THR A 51 -10.12 -13.98 2.38
N ARG A 52 -10.46 -14.04 3.68
CA ARG A 52 -9.49 -14.34 4.74
C ARG A 52 -8.84 -15.71 4.56
N ARG A 53 -9.61 -16.74 4.16
CA ARG A 53 -9.08 -18.07 3.87
C ARG A 53 -8.12 -18.06 2.68
N THR A 54 -8.46 -17.34 1.62
CA THR A 54 -7.65 -17.28 0.40
C THR A 54 -6.38 -16.46 0.59
N TYR A 55 -6.48 -15.26 1.18
CA TYR A 55 -5.38 -14.29 1.22
C TYR A 55 -4.58 -14.30 2.52
N GLY A 56 -5.09 -14.91 3.59
CA GLY A 56 -4.47 -14.86 4.91
C GLY A 56 -3.02 -15.36 4.94
N SER A 57 -2.66 -16.36 4.13
CA SER A 57 -1.26 -16.82 4.05
C SER A 57 -0.33 -15.78 3.41
N SER A 58 -0.79 -15.10 2.36
CA SER A 58 -0.06 -14.04 1.67
C SER A 58 0.08 -12.81 2.55
N TRP A 59 -0.98 -12.41 3.25
CA TRP A 59 -0.92 -11.30 4.20
C TRP A 59 0.03 -11.57 5.37
N ARG A 60 0.08 -12.80 5.90
CA ARG A 60 1.08 -13.16 6.92
C ARG A 60 2.51 -13.06 6.38
N ARG A 61 2.75 -13.47 5.13
CA ARG A 61 4.08 -13.31 4.49
C ARG A 61 4.44 -11.84 4.31
N MET A 62 3.48 -11.01 3.91
CA MET A 62 3.66 -9.58 3.76
C MET A 62 3.98 -8.90 5.09
N ALA A 63 3.24 -9.21 6.16
CA ALA A 63 3.54 -8.71 7.50
C ALA A 63 4.89 -9.20 8.03
N ALA A 64 5.28 -10.45 7.75
CA ALA A 64 6.59 -10.95 8.15
C ALA A 64 7.76 -10.26 7.41
N ALA A 65 7.56 -9.88 6.14
CA ALA A 65 8.60 -9.24 5.33
C ALA A 65 8.67 -7.72 5.51
N TYR A 66 7.52 -7.07 5.68
CA TYR A 66 7.37 -5.61 5.60
C TYR A 66 6.59 -5.02 6.79
N GLY A 67 6.39 -5.79 7.86
CA GLY A 67 5.56 -5.42 9.01
C GLY A 67 5.87 -4.03 9.57
N ASP A 68 7.15 -3.70 9.74
CA ASP A 68 7.60 -2.41 10.31
C ASP A 68 7.68 -1.27 9.28
N ARG A 69 7.46 -1.57 7.99
CA ARG A 69 7.46 -0.53 6.95
C ARG A 69 6.09 0.13 6.91
N ARG A 70 6.07 1.45 6.77
CA ARG A 70 4.86 2.20 6.41
C ARG A 70 4.31 1.71 5.08
N ILE A 71 2.98 1.70 4.96
CA ILE A 71 2.34 1.21 3.73
C ILE A 71 2.74 2.03 2.49
N ASP A 72 3.04 3.31 2.64
CA ASP A 72 3.53 4.23 1.59
C ASP A 72 5.00 4.02 1.20
N ALA A 73 5.77 3.29 2.01
CA ALA A 73 7.18 3.02 1.78
C ALA A 73 7.46 1.70 1.06
N VAL A 74 6.45 0.83 0.93
CA VAL A 74 6.56 -0.45 0.23
C VAL A 74 6.46 -0.22 -1.28
N ARG A 75 7.44 -0.72 -2.04
CA ARG A 75 7.49 -0.52 -3.49
C ARG A 75 6.86 -1.70 -4.24
N ALA A 76 6.43 -1.47 -5.47
CA ALA A 76 5.96 -2.54 -6.36
C ALA A 76 7.01 -3.66 -6.51
N SER A 77 8.29 -3.28 -6.63
CA SER A 77 9.41 -4.24 -6.71
C SER A 77 9.61 -5.08 -5.44
N ASP A 78 9.24 -4.56 -4.27
CA ASP A 78 9.22 -5.35 -3.02
C ASP A 78 8.15 -6.45 -3.13
N ILE A 79 6.93 -6.09 -3.55
CA ILE A 79 5.82 -7.03 -3.74
C ILE A 79 6.16 -8.11 -4.77
N GLU A 80 6.78 -7.73 -5.89
CA GLU A 80 7.26 -8.66 -6.92
C GLU A 80 8.37 -9.59 -6.40
N ALA A 81 9.29 -9.09 -5.58
CA ALA A 81 10.31 -9.92 -4.95
C ALA A 81 9.69 -10.94 -3.99
N LEU A 82 8.73 -10.52 -3.17
CA LEU A 82 8.00 -11.41 -2.26
C LEU A 82 7.18 -12.46 -3.02
N MET A 83 6.57 -12.09 -4.14
CA MET A 83 5.88 -13.03 -5.05
C MET A 83 6.84 -14.11 -5.55
N ARG A 84 8.04 -13.73 -6.01
CA ARG A 84 9.05 -14.68 -6.49
C ARG A 84 9.52 -15.63 -5.39
N GLN A 85 9.76 -15.11 -4.18
CA GLN A 85 10.08 -15.93 -3.01
C GLN A 85 8.95 -16.92 -2.66
N ALA A 86 7.70 -16.45 -2.71
CA ALA A 86 6.52 -17.26 -2.46
C ALA A 86 6.35 -18.40 -3.46
N ALA A 87 6.65 -18.15 -4.75
CA ALA A 87 6.61 -19.16 -5.80
C ALA A 87 7.76 -20.17 -5.65
N ALA A 88 8.98 -19.72 -5.33
CA ALA A 88 10.16 -20.58 -5.16
C ALA A 88 10.04 -21.50 -3.93
N GLY A 89 9.45 -21.02 -2.83
CA GLY A 89 9.23 -21.82 -1.63
C GLY A 89 8.07 -22.82 -1.73
N ALA A 90 7.26 -22.77 -2.78
CA ALA A 90 6.17 -23.71 -2.99
C ALA A 90 6.72 -25.05 -3.50
N ARG A 91 6.94 -26.02 -2.58
CA ARG A 91 7.36 -27.38 -2.92
C ARG A 91 6.44 -27.99 -3.99
N PRO A 92 6.98 -28.59 -5.07
CA PRO A 92 6.16 -29.26 -6.06
C PRO A 92 5.40 -30.41 -5.40
N ARG A 93 4.07 -30.33 -5.34
CA ARG A 93 3.22 -31.48 -5.06
C ARG A 93 2.88 -32.16 -6.38
N ARG A 94 2.67 -33.47 -6.38
CA ARG A 94 2.38 -34.27 -7.60
C ARG A 94 1.21 -33.72 -8.45
N ASN A 95 0.32 -32.92 -7.85
CA ASN A 95 -0.80 -32.25 -8.52
C ASN A 95 -0.67 -30.71 -8.56
N SER A 96 0.46 -30.12 -8.16
CA SER A 96 0.63 -28.67 -8.19
C SER A 96 1.08 -28.21 -9.56
N ARG A 97 0.37 -27.25 -10.16
CA ARG A 97 0.81 -26.51 -11.34
C ARG A 97 1.95 -25.54 -10.98
N HIS A 98 3.13 -26.10 -10.69
CA HIS A 98 4.44 -25.41 -10.61
C HIS A 98 4.49 -24.13 -9.77
N GLY A 99 3.77 -24.03 -8.65
CA GLY A 99 3.84 -22.87 -7.75
C GLY A 99 3.28 -21.54 -8.31
N ARG A 100 2.83 -21.50 -9.58
CA ARG A 100 2.31 -20.30 -10.26
C ARG A 100 1.13 -19.68 -9.51
N HIS A 101 0.22 -20.52 -9.02
CA HIS A 101 -0.93 -20.08 -8.22
C HIS A 101 -0.52 -19.41 -6.90
N ALA A 102 0.59 -19.81 -6.28
CA ALA A 102 1.03 -19.22 -5.02
C ALA A 102 1.55 -17.77 -5.20
N GLY A 103 2.21 -17.48 -6.33
CA GLY A 103 2.61 -16.13 -6.70
C GLY A 103 1.41 -15.24 -7.05
N GLU A 104 0.50 -15.73 -7.89
CA GLU A 104 -0.73 -15.01 -8.28
C GLU A 104 -1.60 -14.65 -7.06
N HIS A 105 -1.74 -15.57 -6.11
CA HIS A 105 -2.46 -15.30 -4.85
C HIS A 105 -1.77 -14.27 -3.95
N LEU A 106 -0.46 -14.05 -4.10
CA LEU A 106 0.24 -13.01 -3.34
C LEU A 106 -0.06 -11.63 -3.89
N ILE A 107 0.01 -11.46 -5.22
CA ILE A 107 -0.32 -10.18 -5.88
C ILE A 107 -1.79 -9.83 -5.63
N ALA A 108 -2.71 -10.79 -5.77
CA ALA A 108 -4.13 -10.55 -5.50
C ALA A 108 -4.39 -10.14 -4.03
N ALA A 109 -3.67 -10.75 -3.09
CA ALA A 109 -3.77 -10.38 -1.68
C ALA A 109 -3.17 -8.99 -1.40
N ALA A 110 -2.04 -8.64 -2.02
CA ALA A 110 -1.44 -7.31 -1.92
C ALA A 110 -2.41 -6.25 -2.47
N ARG A 111 -3.00 -6.47 -3.65
CA ARG A 111 -4.06 -5.60 -4.20
C ARG A 111 -5.23 -5.42 -3.25
N ALA A 112 -5.71 -6.50 -2.64
CA ALA A 112 -6.81 -6.41 -1.67
C ALA A 112 -6.44 -5.55 -0.44
N PHE A 113 -5.18 -5.61 0.01
CA PHE A 113 -4.67 -4.77 1.10
C PHE A 113 -4.57 -3.30 0.67
N TYR A 114 -3.93 -3.01 -0.48
CA TYR A 114 -3.71 -1.64 -0.94
C TYR A 114 -4.98 -0.94 -1.43
N ASN A 115 -5.90 -1.67 -2.04
CA ASN A 115 -7.23 -1.14 -2.35
C ASN A 115 -7.97 -0.69 -1.09
N ARG A 116 -7.74 -1.37 0.04
CA ARG A 116 -8.32 -0.94 1.31
C ARG A 116 -7.61 0.30 1.86
N ALA A 117 -6.28 0.36 1.77
CA ALA A 117 -5.51 1.54 2.14
C ALA A 117 -5.92 2.79 1.34
N ILE A 118 -6.21 2.63 0.05
CA ILE A 118 -6.76 3.71 -0.79
C ILE A 118 -8.15 4.12 -0.31
N ALA A 119 -9.04 3.16 -0.07
CA ALA A 119 -10.40 3.43 0.39
C ALA A 119 -10.42 4.16 1.75
N ASP A 120 -9.46 3.86 2.63
CA ASP A 120 -9.31 4.49 3.95
C ASP A 120 -8.47 5.79 3.90
N GLY A 121 -8.03 6.23 2.71
CA GLY A 121 -7.39 7.54 2.49
C GLY A 121 -5.88 7.61 2.80
N TYR A 122 -5.22 6.49 3.04
CA TYR A 122 -3.78 6.46 3.32
C TYR A 122 -2.92 6.60 2.06
N LEU A 123 -3.45 6.23 0.89
CA LEU A 123 -2.76 6.25 -0.39
C LEU A 123 -3.70 6.72 -1.50
N THR A 124 -3.14 7.31 -2.55
CA THR A 124 -3.87 7.45 -3.82
C THR A 124 -3.69 6.20 -4.68
N ILE A 125 -4.52 6.06 -5.73
CA ILE A 125 -4.40 4.95 -6.69
C ILE A 125 -3.01 4.94 -7.35
N VAL A 126 -2.42 6.11 -7.60
CA VAL A 126 -1.12 6.26 -8.27
C VAL A 126 0.04 5.84 -7.36
N ASP A 127 -0.15 5.97 -6.04
CA ASP A 127 0.87 5.64 -5.04
C ASP A 127 0.80 4.17 -4.58
N SER A 128 -0.21 3.41 -5.03
CA SER A 128 -0.33 1.97 -4.71
C SER A 128 0.79 1.16 -5.38
N PRO A 129 1.52 0.31 -4.63
CA PRO A 129 2.51 -0.59 -5.21
C PRO A 129 1.90 -1.86 -5.84
N ALA A 130 0.58 -2.06 -5.81
CA ALA A 130 -0.09 -3.30 -6.24
C ALA A 130 -1.31 -3.06 -7.14
#